data_AF-A0A3D0ZZS6-F1
#
_entry.id   AF-A0A3D0ZZS6-F1
#
_cell.length_a   1.000
_cell.length_b   1.000
_cell.length_c   1.000
_cell.angle_alpha   90.00
_cell.angle_beta   90.00
_cell.angle_gamma   90.00
#
_symmetry.space_group_name_H-M   'P 1'
#
loop_
_entity.id
_entity.type
_entity.pdbx_description
1 polymer ?
#
loop_
_entity_poly.entity_id
_entity_poly.type
_entity_poly.pdbx_seq_one_letter_code
_entity_poly.pdbx_strand_id
1 'polypeptide(L)'
;MNEPISIIELIINASVVVQTVMALLVAASLASWVMIFQRGFALAAIRNGATEFENEFWSGKDLGELFREIDGQEIDLVGVENIFASGFREYSRARQQEGMDPDRLMQNV
;
A
#
# COMPACT_ATOMS: atom_id res chain seq x y z
N MET A 1 51.94 -19.41 23.59
CA MET A 1 50.78 -19.97 22.86
C MET A 1 49.61 -19.07 23.21
N ASN A 2 49.15 -18.25 22.26
CA ASN A 2 48.02 -17.34 22.48
C ASN A 2 46.75 -18.13 22.16
N GLU A 3 45.97 -18.46 23.17
CA GLU A 3 44.66 -19.06 22.97
C GLU A 3 43.75 -18.01 22.31
N PRO A 4 43.10 -18.32 21.19
CA PRO A 4 42.16 -17.40 20.57
C PRO A 4 40.96 -17.24 21.52
N ILE A 5 40.79 -16.02 22.04
CA ILE A 5 39.64 -15.66 22.86
C ILE A 5 38.36 -15.94 22.05
N SER A 6 37.55 -16.89 22.53
CA SER A 6 36.25 -17.19 21.92
C SER A 6 35.21 -16.15 22.34
N ILE A 7 34.60 -15.47 21.37
CA ILE A 7 33.53 -14.49 21.61
C ILE A 7 32.35 -15.15 22.33
N ILE A 8 32.07 -16.42 22.02
CA ILE A 8 31.00 -17.18 22.64
C ILE A 8 31.32 -17.43 24.13
N GLU A 9 32.57 -17.75 24.47
CA GLU A 9 32.98 -17.93 25.87
C GLU A 9 32.90 -16.63 26.67
N LEU A 10 33.25 -15.48 26.08
CA LEU A 10 33.09 -14.17 26.70
C LEU A 10 31.62 -13.88 27.03
N ILE A 11 30.70 -14.23 26.13
CA ILE A 11 29.27 -14.06 26.32
C ILE A 11 28.74 -14.98 27.42
N ILE A 12 29.14 -16.26 27.41
CA ILE A 12 28.69 -17.26 28.40
C ILE A 12 29.22 -16.96 29.80
N ASN A 13 30.45 -16.44 29.92
CA ASN A 13 31.05 -16.07 31.20
C ASN A 13 30.66 -14.66 31.67
N ALA A 14 29.94 -13.88 30.86
CA ALA A 14 29.45 -12.56 31.26
C ALA A 14 28.36 -12.66 32.34
N SER A 15 28.12 -11.56 33.06
CA SER A 15 27.06 -11.51 34.05
C SER A 15 25.68 -11.70 33.41
N VAL A 16 24.73 -12.29 34.17
CA VAL A 16 23.36 -12.56 33.72
C VAL A 16 22.66 -11.30 33.18
N VAL A 17 22.95 -10.14 33.77
CA VAL A 17 22.42 -8.85 33.31
C VAL A 17 22.91 -8.53 31.89
N VAL A 18 24.22 -8.68 31.64
CA VAL A 18 24.83 -8.39 30.33
C VAL A 18 24.31 -9.36 29.27
N GLN A 19 24.17 -10.65 29.60
CA GLN A 19 23.57 -11.65 28.70
C GLN A 19 22.13 -11.27 28.30
N THR A 20 21.32 -10.82 29.26
CA THR A 20 19.94 -10.40 29.02
C THR A 20 19.89 -9.18 28.09
N VAL A 21 20.73 -8.18 28.33
CA VAL A 21 20.80 -6.99 27.47
C VAL A 21 21.23 -7.36 26.05
N MET A 22 22.25 -8.20 25.89
CA MET A 22 22.68 -8.67 24.56
C MET A 22 21.58 -9.44 23.84
N ALA A 23 20.86 -10.33 24.53
CA ALA A 23 19.74 -11.07 23.96
C ALA A 23 18.61 -10.13 23.49
N LEU A 24 18.28 -9.11 24.30
CA LEU A 24 17.27 -8.11 23.95
C LEU A 24 17.71 -7.30 22.73
N LEU A 25 18.97 -6.86 22.66
CA LEU A 25 19.51 -6.14 21.51
C LEU A 25 19.43 -6.97 20.21
N VAL A 26 19.74 -8.27 20.29
CA VAL A 26 19.60 -9.18 19.14
C VAL A 26 18.14 -9.31 18.73
N ALA A 27 17.22 -9.52 19.69
CA ALA A 27 15.79 -9.61 19.40
C ALA A 27 15.25 -8.31 18.76
N ALA A 28 15.65 -7.14 19.28
CA ALA A 28 15.29 -5.84 18.73
C ALA A 28 15.86 -5.64 17.31
N SER A 29 17.10 -6.07 17.07
CA SER A 29 17.73 -6.02 15.75
C SER A 29 16.96 -6.88 14.72
N LEU A 30 16.59 -8.10 15.10
CA LEU A 30 15.78 -8.99 14.27
C LEU A 30 14.39 -8.39 14.02
N ALA A 31 13.74 -7.85 15.05
CA ALA A 31 12.44 -7.18 14.90
C ALA A 31 12.51 -5.99 13.93
N SER A 32 13.58 -5.20 13.99
CA SER A 32 13.82 -4.10 13.05
C SER A 32 13.93 -4.60 11.61
N TRP A 33 14.72 -5.65 11.37
CA TRP A 33 14.84 -6.26 10.04
C TRP A 33 13.50 -6.80 9.51
N VAL A 34 12.71 -7.46 10.36
CA VAL A 34 11.37 -7.93 9.99
C VAL A 34 10.47 -6.74 9.61
N MET A 35 10.47 -5.66 10.39
CA MET A 35 9.69 -4.46 10.07
C MET A 35 10.12 -3.80 8.76
N ILE A 36 11.44 -3.74 8.48
CA ILE A 36 11.96 -3.20 7.22
C ILE A 36 11.42 -4.02 6.05
N PHE A 37 11.50 -5.35 6.12
CA PHE A 37 10.99 -6.21 5.06
C PHE A 37 9.47 -6.13 4.91
N GLN A 38 8.71 -6.15 6.00
CA GLN A 38 7.25 -6.02 5.95
C GLN A 38 6.81 -4.76 5.21
N ARG A 39 7.42 -3.62 5.53
CA ARG A 39 7.14 -2.35 4.83
C ARG A 39 7.61 -2.37 3.38
N GLY A 40 8.77 -2.99 3.11
CA GLY A 40 9.27 -3.17 1.75
C GLY A 40 8.31 -3.96 0.86
N PHE A 41 7.81 -5.10 1.35
CA PHE A 41 6.83 -5.92 0.63
C PHE A 41 5.50 -5.20 0.44
N ALA A 42 5.01 -4.48 1.46
CA ALA A 42 3.77 -3.70 1.34
C ALA A 42 3.88 -2.62 0.25
N LEU A 43 4.99 -1.88 0.20
CA LEU A 43 5.21 -0.86 -0.83
C LEU A 43 5.38 -1.48 -2.22
N ALA A 44 6.06 -2.62 -2.33
CA ALA A 44 6.20 -3.36 -3.59
C ALA A 44 4.86 -3.84 -4.13
N ALA A 45 3.98 -4.38 -3.27
CA ALA A 45 2.65 -4.81 -3.65
C ALA A 45 1.80 -3.66 -4.21
N ILE A 46 1.78 -2.51 -3.53
CA ILE A 46 1.06 -1.30 -3.99
C ILE A 46 1.59 -0.81 -5.33
N ARG A 47 2.92 -0.78 -5.52
CA ARG A 47 3.53 -0.38 -6.79
C ARG A 47 3.16 -1.32 -7.94
N ASN A 48 3.15 -2.63 -7.69
CA ASN A 48 2.79 -3.60 -8.71
C ASN A 48 1.32 -3.45 -9.12
N GLY A 49 0.39 -3.32 -8.16
CA GLY A 49 -1.02 -3.08 -8.44
C GLY A 49 -1.24 -1.79 -9.24
N ALA A 50 -0.57 -0.70 -8.86
CA ALA A 50 -0.64 0.56 -9.60
C ALA A 50 -0.16 0.43 -11.05
N THR A 51 0.90 -0.35 -11.29
CA THR A 51 1.44 -0.59 -12.64
C THR A 51 0.48 -1.42 -13.49
N GLU A 52 -0.18 -2.40 -12.90
CA GLU A 52 -1.17 -3.24 -13.58
C GLU A 52 -2.43 -2.43 -13.97
N PHE A 53 -2.96 -1.66 -13.02
CA PHE A 53 -4.04 -0.70 -13.29
C PHE A 53 -3.67 0.28 -14.41
N GLU A 54 -2.45 0.84 -14.37
CA GLU A 54 -2.01 1.80 -15.38
C GLU A 54 -1.95 1.17 -16.78
N ASN A 55 -1.43 -0.06 -16.89
CA ASN A 55 -1.45 -0.79 -18.17
C ASN A 55 -2.87 -1.01 -18.68
N GLU A 56 -3.81 -1.36 -17.81
CA GLU A 56 -5.20 -1.57 -18.18
C GLU A 56 -5.88 -0.26 -18.59
N PHE A 57 -5.62 0.83 -17.87
CA PHE A 57 -6.09 2.17 -18.20
C PHE A 57 -5.61 2.63 -19.59
N TRP A 58 -4.33 2.40 -19.92
CA TRP A 58 -3.76 2.76 -21.23
C TRP A 58 -4.06 1.76 -22.35
N SER A 59 -4.58 0.57 -22.03
CA SER A 59 -4.92 -0.46 -23.02
C SER A 59 -6.08 -0.08 -23.95
N GLY A 60 -6.79 1.01 -23.64
CA GLY A 60 -7.96 1.47 -24.41
C GLY A 60 -9.27 0.79 -24.01
N LYS A 61 -9.29 0.10 -22.87
CA LYS A 61 -10.53 -0.37 -22.23
C LYS A 61 -11.42 0.83 -21.88
N ASP A 62 -12.74 0.66 -22.01
CA ASP A 62 -13.69 1.72 -21.68
C ASP A 62 -13.58 2.07 -20.18
N LEU A 63 -13.43 3.36 -19.88
CA LEU A 63 -13.26 3.85 -18.51
C LEU A 63 -14.46 3.52 -17.62
N GLY A 64 -15.66 3.44 -18.19
CA GLY A 64 -16.86 3.03 -17.47
C GLY A 64 -16.88 1.54 -17.15
N GLU A 65 -16.30 0.70 -18.00
CA GLU A 65 -16.09 -0.72 -17.72
C GLU A 65 -15.05 -0.93 -16.62
N LEU A 66 -13.90 -0.24 -16.70
CA LEU A 66 -12.86 -0.27 -15.67
C LEU A 66 -13.41 0.21 -14.30
N PHE A 67 -14.22 1.26 -14.29
CA PHE A 67 -14.87 1.75 -13.07
C PHE A 67 -15.80 0.70 -12.45
N ARG A 68 -16.61 -0.01 -13.25
CA ARG A 68 -17.52 -1.05 -12.73
C ARG A 68 -16.78 -2.24 -12.13
N GLU A 69 -15.64 -2.60 -12.71
CA GLU A 69 -14.80 -3.67 -12.19
C GLU A 69 -14.19 -3.29 -10.84
N ILE A 70 -13.73 -2.06 -10.70
CA ILE A 70 -13.20 -1.50 -9.46
C ILE A 70 -14.29 -1.35 -8.38
N ASP A 71 -15.48 -0.85 -8.74
CA ASP A 71 -16.60 -0.64 -7.81
C ASP A 71 -17.24 -1.97 -7.35
N GLY A 72 -17.06 -3.04 -8.14
CA GLY A 72 -17.53 -4.40 -7.82
C GLY A 72 -16.57 -5.22 -6.95
N GLN A 73 -15.32 -4.77 -6.75
CA GLN A 73 -14.36 -5.43 -5.89
C GLN A 73 -14.51 -4.90 -4.44
N GLU A 74 -14.82 -5.78 -3.48
CA GLU A 74 -14.77 -5.48 -2.03
C GLU A 74 -13.32 -5.39 -1.51
N ILE A 75 -12.38 -4.98 -2.35
CA ILE A 75 -10.99 -4.80 -1.97
C ILE A 75 -10.82 -3.35 -1.53
N ASP A 76 -10.15 -3.12 -0.39
CA ASP A 76 -9.75 -1.78 0.02
C ASP A 76 -8.90 -1.16 -1.10
N LEU A 77 -9.46 -0.20 -1.83
CA LEU A 77 -8.79 0.49 -2.93
C LEU A 77 -7.64 1.32 -2.37
N VAL A 78 -6.40 0.93 -2.68
CA VAL A 78 -5.19 1.61 -2.23
C VAL A 78 -4.46 2.23 -3.42
N GLY A 79 -4.08 3.50 -3.31
CA GLY A 79 -3.25 4.18 -4.30
C GLY A 79 -4.05 4.78 -5.47
N VAL A 80 -3.59 4.54 -6.69
CA VAL A 80 -4.08 5.22 -7.91
C VAL A 80 -5.51 4.83 -8.29
N GLU A 81 -5.90 3.59 -8.02
CA GLU A 81 -7.26 3.06 -8.29
C GLU A 81 -8.32 3.84 -7.51
N ASN A 82 -8.05 4.19 -6.25
CA ASN A 82 -8.96 4.98 -5.42
C ASN A 82 -9.11 6.43 -5.94
N ILE A 83 -8.00 7.03 -6.38
CA ILE A 83 -8.02 8.35 -7.00
C ILE A 83 -8.84 8.32 -8.29
N PHE A 84 -8.67 7.28 -9.12
CA PHE A 84 -9.46 7.09 -10.33
C PHE A 84 -10.94 6.90 -10.01
N ALA A 85 -11.30 5.99 -9.10
CA ALA A 85 -12.68 5.70 -8.75
C ALA A 85 -13.41 6.94 -8.21
N SER A 86 -12.77 7.68 -7.30
CA SER A 86 -13.33 8.93 -6.75
C SER A 86 -13.45 10.02 -7.82
N GLY A 87 -12.44 10.21 -8.67
CA GLY A 87 -12.48 11.18 -9.77
C GLY A 87 -13.52 10.84 -10.84
N PHE A 88 -13.59 9.57 -11.24
CA PHE A 88 -14.54 9.11 -12.26
C PHE A 88 -15.98 9.15 -11.75
N ARG A 89 -16.21 8.85 -10.46
CA ARG A 89 -17.52 8.99 -9.83
C ARG A 89 -18.01 10.44 -9.87
N GLU A 90 -17.15 11.41 -9.55
CA GLU A 90 -17.51 12.83 -9.61
C GLU A 90 -17.69 13.31 -11.06
N TYR A 91 -16.82 12.90 -11.99
CA TYR A 91 -16.97 13.20 -13.42
C TYR A 91 -18.29 12.68 -13.99
N SER A 92 -18.64 11.42 -13.70
CA SER A 92 -19.89 10.80 -14.13
C SER A 92 -21.09 11.57 -13.56
N ARG A 93 -21.03 11.96 -12.27
CA ARG A 93 -22.07 12.76 -11.61
C ARG A 93 -22.24 14.15 -12.21
N ALA A 94 -21.15 14.84 -12.54
CA ALA A 94 -21.18 16.15 -13.18
C ALA A 94 -21.76 16.08 -14.60
N ARG A 95 -21.35 15.07 -15.38
CA ARG A 95 -21.85 14.84 -16.74
C ARG A 95 -23.34 14.47 -16.77
N GLN A 96 -23.82 13.77 -15.74
CA GLN A 96 -25.24 13.46 -15.58
C GLN A 96 -26.08 14.70 -15.23
N GLN A 97 -25.49 15.69 -14.56
CA GLN A 97 -26.13 16.98 -14.26
C GLN A 97 -26.17 17.92 -15.47
N GLU A 98 -25.13 17.96 -16.31
CA GLU A 98 -25.15 18.74 -17.56
C GLU A 98 -26.23 18.28 -18.54
N GLY A 99 -26.61 17.00 -18.50
CA GLY A 99 -27.73 16.48 -19.29
C GLY A 99 -29.13 16.77 -18.74
N MET A 100 -29.25 17.32 -17.52
CA MET A 100 -30.53 17.45 -16.80
C MET A 100 -31.19 18.83 -16.91
N ASP A 101 -30.59 19.82 -17.59
CA ASP A 101 -31.09 21.20 -17.51
C ASP A 101 -31.17 22.04 -18.81
N PRO A 102 -31.85 21.57 -19.88
CA PRO A 102 -32.48 22.48 -20.84
C PRO A 102 -33.97 22.71 -20.54
N ASP A 103 -34.69 21.66 -20.12
CA ASP A 103 -36.16 21.68 -20.01
C ASP A 103 -36.68 22.25 -18.68
N ARG A 104 -35.86 22.24 -17.61
CA ARG A 104 -36.24 22.80 -16.30
C ARG A 104 -36.12 24.32 -16.24
N LEU A 105 -35.33 24.94 -17.12
CA LEU A 105 -35.25 26.39 -17.28
C LEU A 105 -36.42 26.97 -18.09
N MET A 106 -37.10 26.18 -18.93
CA MET A 106 -38.21 26.66 -19.77
C MET A 106 -39.59 26.61 -19.09
N GLN A 107 -39.74 25.96 -17.93
CA GLN A 107 -41.02 25.89 -17.20
C GLN A 107 -41.31 27.09 -16.29
N ASN A 108 -40.39 28.05 -16.16
CA ASN A 108 -40.55 29.25 -15.34
C ASN A 108 -40.69 30.54 -16.16
N VAL A 109 -41.13 30.46 -17.42
CA VAL A 109 -41.46 31.65 -18.24
C VAL A 109 -42.95 31.68 -18.55
#